data_AF-A0A8J5NDR6-F1
#
_entry.id   AF-A0A8J5NDR6-F1
#
_cell.length_a   1.000
_cell.length_b   1.000
_cell.length_c   1.000
_cell.angle_alpha   90.00
_cell.angle_beta   90.00
_cell.angle_gamma   90.00
#
_symmetry.space_group_name_H-M   'P 1'
#
loop_
_entity.id
_entity.type
_entity.pdbx_description
1 polymer ?
#
loop_
_entity_poly.entity_id
_entity_poly.type
_entity_poly.pdbx_seq_one_letter_code
_entity_poly.pdbx_strand_id
1 'polypeptide(L)'
;MPSLDDLVKAVPRIYSGCIQVLDDQWRDLDVIAIPPEIKDSSDIVDVYAKLGELKDGVGVSQFKDLCTLALQVLSLPASNADAERLFSKLNLMKTKSRNALQTPSINSLIALSEAVKFQGRCINVTPNQRTLTSI
;
A
#
# COMPACT_ATOMS: atom_id res chain seq x y z
N MET A 1 -17.11 -17.94 14.71
CA MET A 1 -15.91 -17.34 14.08
C MET A 1 -14.64 -17.87 14.73
N PRO A 2 -13.61 -18.25 13.96
CA PRO A 2 -12.26 -18.46 14.47
C PRO A 2 -11.67 -17.12 14.96
N SER A 3 -10.78 -17.18 15.95
CA SER A 3 -10.10 -15.99 16.48
C SER A 3 -8.99 -15.48 15.54
N LEU A 4 -8.71 -14.18 15.59
CA LEU A 4 -7.61 -13.57 14.82
C LEU A 4 -6.21 -13.82 15.41
N ASP A 5 -6.11 -14.47 16.56
CA ASP A 5 -4.84 -14.69 17.28
C ASP A 5 -3.79 -15.43 16.43
N ASP A 6 -4.18 -16.46 15.68
CA ASP A 6 -3.26 -17.20 14.80
C ASP A 6 -2.72 -16.33 13.67
N LEU A 7 -3.55 -15.42 13.14
CA LEU A 7 -3.13 -14.46 12.12
C LEU A 7 -2.14 -13.44 12.69
N VAL A 8 -2.44 -12.87 13.87
CA VAL A 8 -1.56 -11.89 14.52
C VAL A 8 -0.19 -12.52 14.85
N LYS A 9 -0.18 -13.79 15.27
CA LYS A 9 1.06 -14.56 15.50
C LYS A 9 1.88 -14.76 14.21
N ALA A 10 1.23 -14.90 13.06
CA ALA A 10 1.92 -15.01 11.78
C ALA A 10 2.53 -13.67 11.33
N VAL A 11 1.95 -12.53 11.75
CA VAL A 11 2.42 -11.18 11.39
C VAL A 11 2.71 -10.29 12.62
N PRO A 12 3.68 -10.67 13.47
CA PRO A 12 3.90 -10.03 14.78
C PRO A 12 4.44 -8.59 14.69
N ARG A 13 4.88 -8.15 13.50
CA ARG A 13 5.37 -6.78 13.26
C ARG A 13 4.29 -5.83 12.77
N ILE A 14 3.12 -6.36 12.39
CA ILE A 14 2.06 -5.56 11.76
C ILE A 14 1.15 -4.97 12.83
N TYR A 15 0.75 -5.77 13.80
CA TYR A 15 -0.13 -5.35 14.89
C TYR A 15 0.63 -5.28 16.22
N SER A 16 0.50 -4.16 16.92
CA SER A 16 1.10 -3.94 18.25
C SER A 16 0.07 -3.63 19.35
N GLY A 17 -1.22 -3.74 19.03
CA GLY A 17 -2.32 -3.43 19.94
C GLY A 17 -2.78 -4.62 20.80
N CYS A 18 -3.92 -4.44 21.47
CA CYS A 18 -4.54 -5.46 22.32
C CYS A 18 -5.32 -6.47 21.46
N ILE A 19 -4.90 -7.73 21.43
CA ILE A 19 -5.53 -8.79 20.61
C ILE A 19 -7.00 -9.01 21.02
N GLN A 20 -7.34 -8.84 22.31
CA GLN A 20 -8.72 -8.95 22.76
C GLN A 20 -9.65 -7.96 22.04
N VAL A 21 -9.25 -6.68 21.96
CA VAL A 21 -10.05 -5.64 21.29
C VAL A 21 -10.23 -5.95 19.81
N LEU A 22 -9.20 -6.48 19.17
CA LEU A 22 -9.26 -6.90 17.77
C LEU A 22 -10.23 -8.08 17.57
N ASP A 23 -10.19 -9.09 18.44
CA ASP A 23 -11.07 -10.26 18.35
C ASP A 23 -12.53 -9.89 18.64
N ASP A 24 -12.76 -8.94 19.56
CA ASP A 24 -14.08 -8.37 19.83
C ASP A 24 -14.64 -7.66 18.58
N GLN A 25 -13.86 -6.75 17.98
CA GLN A 25 -14.25 -6.06 16.73
C GLN A 25 -14.52 -7.03 15.58
N TRP A 26 -13.77 -8.12 15.49
CA TRP A 26 -13.97 -9.16 14.49
C TRP A 26 -15.29 -9.90 14.67
N ARG A 27 -15.63 -10.25 15.92
CA ARG A 27 -16.90 -10.92 16.25
C ARG A 27 -18.11 -10.02 16.04
N ASP A 28 -17.96 -8.73 16.33
CA ASP A 28 -19.03 -7.74 16.16
C ASP A 28 -19.40 -7.51 14.68
N LEU A 29 -18.50 -7.84 13.76
CA LEU A 29 -18.71 -7.70 12.32
C LEU A 29 -19.84 -8.62 11.80
N ASP A 30 -20.04 -9.79 12.42
CA ASP A 30 -21.15 -10.70 12.12
C ASP A 30 -22.49 -10.22 12.73
N VAL A 31 -22.43 -9.39 13.77
CA VAL A 31 -23.61 -8.92 14.53
C VAL A 31 -24.15 -7.62 13.95
N ILE A 32 -23.28 -6.76 13.44
CA ILE A 32 -23.63 -5.44 12.94
C ILE A 32 -24.10 -5.51 11.49
N ALA A 33 -25.25 -4.89 11.21
CA ALA A 33 -25.75 -4.72 9.85
C ALA A 33 -24.88 -3.69 9.10
N ILE A 34 -23.87 -4.17 8.38
CA ILE A 34 -23.03 -3.33 7.53
C ILE A 34 -23.89 -2.74 6.40
N PRO A 35 -23.84 -1.40 6.17
CA PRO A 35 -24.54 -0.78 5.05
C PRO A 35 -24.20 -1.44 3.71
N PRO A 36 -25.18 -1.65 2.81
CA PRO A 36 -24.95 -2.29 1.51
C PRO A 36 -23.95 -1.51 0.64
N GLU A 37 -23.88 -0.19 0.80
CA GLU A 37 -22.94 0.71 0.12
C GLU A 37 -21.46 0.39 0.40
N ILE A 38 -21.16 -0.21 1.55
CA ILE A 38 -19.81 -0.66 1.93
C ILE A 38 -19.57 -2.08 1.42
N LYS A 39 -20.59 -2.95 1.47
CA LYS A 39 -20.48 -4.35 1.06
C LYS A 39 -20.36 -4.52 -0.45
N ASP A 40 -20.98 -3.63 -1.22
CA ASP A 40 -21.05 -3.70 -2.68
C ASP A 40 -19.87 -3.02 -3.39
N SER A 41 -18.88 -2.48 -2.66
CA SER A 41 -17.69 -1.90 -3.31
C SER A 41 -16.80 -2.98 -3.91
N SER A 42 -16.36 -2.75 -5.16
CA SER A 42 -15.51 -3.70 -5.90
C SER A 42 -14.09 -3.83 -5.35
N ASP A 43 -13.60 -2.83 -4.61
CA ASP A 43 -12.27 -2.82 -4.01
C ASP A 43 -12.35 -3.14 -2.52
N ILE A 44 -11.66 -4.20 -2.10
CA ILE A 44 -11.56 -4.61 -0.70
C ILE A 44 -10.86 -3.55 0.17
N VAL A 45 -9.95 -2.77 -0.41
CA VAL A 45 -9.30 -1.65 0.28
C VAL A 45 -10.32 -0.58 0.63
N ASP A 46 -11.22 -0.26 -0.29
CA ASP A 46 -12.30 0.70 -0.09
C ASP A 46 -13.32 0.21 0.95
N VAL A 47 -13.61 -1.10 0.99
CA VAL A 47 -14.46 -1.72 2.03
C VAL A 47 -13.90 -1.39 3.41
N TYR A 48 -12.64 -1.75 3.67
CA TYR A 48 -12.02 -1.57 5.00
C TYR A 48 -11.76 -0.09 5.33
N ALA A 49 -11.48 0.75 4.34
CA ALA A 49 -11.37 2.19 4.53
C ALA A 49 -12.70 2.79 5.02
N LYS A 50 -13.81 2.49 4.33
CA LYS A 50 -15.15 2.95 4.71
C LYS A 50 -15.63 2.36 6.03
N LEU A 51 -15.31 1.08 6.30
CA LEU A 51 -15.66 0.43 7.56
C LEU A 51 -14.94 1.07 8.75
N GLY A 52 -13.70 1.53 8.58
CA GLY A 52 -12.96 2.24 9.62
C GLY A 52 -13.54 3.63 9.95
N GLU A 53 -14.21 4.25 8.96
CA GLU A 53 -14.91 5.53 9.13
C GLU A 53 -16.29 5.39 9.81
N LEU A 54 -16.81 4.15 9.93
CA LEU A 54 -18.07 3.90 10.60
C LEU A 54 -17.97 4.18 12.09
N LYS A 55 -18.81 5.11 12.56
CA LYS A 55 -18.89 5.53 13.95
C LYS A 55 -20.16 5.00 14.60
N ASP A 56 -20.05 4.62 15.87
CA ASP A 56 -21.20 4.30 16.71
C ASP A 56 -22.08 5.56 16.94
N GLY A 57 -23.26 5.39 17.53
CA GLY A 57 -24.13 6.48 18.01
C GLY A 57 -23.47 7.42 19.03
N VAL A 58 -22.32 7.02 19.60
CA VAL A 58 -21.48 7.83 20.50
C VAL A 58 -20.34 8.54 19.73
N GLY A 59 -20.20 8.33 18.42
CA GLY A 59 -19.21 8.99 17.57
C GLY A 59 -17.82 8.35 17.56
N VAL A 60 -17.65 7.18 18.17
CA VAL A 60 -16.39 6.42 18.23
C VAL A 60 -16.33 5.42 17.08
N SER A 61 -15.18 5.32 16.39
CA SER A 61 -14.98 4.30 15.34
C SER A 61 -15.01 2.90 15.93
N GLN A 62 -15.96 2.08 15.49
CA GLN A 62 -16.18 0.74 16.04
C GLN A 62 -15.11 -0.27 15.60
N PHE A 63 -14.59 -0.15 14.38
CA PHE A 63 -13.71 -1.16 13.76
C PHE A 63 -12.30 -0.66 13.48
N LYS A 64 -11.81 0.31 14.25
CA LYS A 64 -10.56 1.02 13.94
C LYS A 64 -9.35 0.07 13.89
N ASP A 65 -9.19 -0.80 14.87
CA ASP A 65 -8.03 -1.68 14.98
C ASP A 65 -8.08 -2.79 13.93
N LEU A 66 -9.27 -3.35 13.70
CA LEU A 66 -9.52 -4.34 12.66
C LEU A 66 -9.22 -3.78 11.27
N CYS A 67 -9.74 -2.59 10.93
CA CYS A 67 -9.53 -1.98 9.62
C CYS A 67 -8.07 -1.58 9.43
N THR A 68 -7.40 -1.09 10.49
CA THR A 68 -5.96 -0.78 10.43
C THR A 68 -5.15 -2.05 10.14
N LEU A 69 -5.44 -3.15 10.85
CA LEU A 69 -4.78 -4.42 10.60
C LEU A 69 -5.02 -4.92 9.16
N ALA A 70 -6.27 -4.91 8.71
CA ALA A 70 -6.65 -5.37 7.37
C ALA A 70 -5.92 -4.56 6.28
N LEU A 71 -5.90 -3.23 6.38
CA LEU A 71 -5.20 -2.37 5.43
C LEU A 71 -3.68 -2.59 5.46
N GLN A 72 -3.08 -2.81 6.64
CA GLN A 72 -1.65 -3.10 6.73
C GLN A 72 -1.31 -4.46 6.11
N VAL A 73 -2.13 -5.49 6.34
CA VAL A 73 -1.95 -6.81 5.71
C VAL A 73 -2.12 -6.73 4.20
N LEU A 74 -3.11 -5.98 3.71
CA LEU A 74 -3.32 -5.76 2.28
C LEU A 74 -2.20 -4.94 1.62
N SER A 75 -1.48 -4.13 2.39
CA SER A 75 -0.31 -3.39 1.89
C SER A 75 0.93 -4.26 1.70
N LEU A 76 0.91 -5.51 2.19
CA LEU A 76 2.01 -6.44 1.97
C LEU A 76 2.05 -6.85 0.48
N PRO A 77 3.22 -6.82 -0.15
CA PRO A 77 3.36 -7.33 -1.50
C PRO A 77 3.02 -8.83 -1.51
N ALA A 78 1.96 -9.19 -2.23
CA ALA A 78 1.45 -10.56 -2.28
C ALA A 78 2.40 -11.52 -3.02
N SER A 79 3.43 -11.01 -3.72
CA SER A 79 4.34 -11.81 -4.54
C SER A 79 5.73 -11.22 -4.68
N ASN A 80 6.71 -12.09 -4.93
CA ASN A 80 8.07 -11.70 -5.32
C ASN A 80 8.12 -10.96 -6.68
N ALA A 81 7.04 -11.03 -7.48
CA ALA A 81 6.94 -10.34 -8.77
C ALA A 81 7.17 -8.82 -8.66
N ASP A 82 6.79 -8.20 -7.54
CA ASP A 82 7.01 -6.77 -7.32
C ASP A 82 8.50 -6.44 -7.09
N ALA A 83 9.22 -7.32 -6.38
CA ALA A 83 10.67 -7.21 -6.24
C ALA A 83 11.37 -7.43 -7.59
N GLU A 84 10.94 -8.41 -8.39
CA GLU A 84 11.45 -8.65 -9.74
C GLU A 84 11.20 -7.47 -10.69
N ARG A 85 10.03 -6.82 -10.56
CA ARG A 85 9.72 -5.59 -11.31
C ARG A 85 10.64 -4.44 -10.90
N LEU A 86 10.98 -4.32 -9.61
CA LEU A 86 11.96 -3.34 -9.13
C LEU A 86 13.37 -3.64 -9.67
N PHE A 87 13.81 -4.90 -9.63
CA PHE A 87 15.10 -5.31 -10.19
C PHE A 87 15.19 -5.08 -11.70
N SER A 88 14.09 -5.27 -12.42
CA SER A 88 14.02 -4.97 -13.85
C SER A 88 14.21 -3.47 -14.12
N LYS A 89 13.57 -2.59 -13.33
CA LYS A 89 13.79 -1.13 -13.41
C LYS A 89 15.24 -0.77 -13.07
N LEU A 90 15.82 -1.41 -12.06
CA LEU A 90 17.22 -1.22 -11.68
C LEU A 90 18.17 -1.57 -12.83
N ASN A 91 17.92 -2.68 -13.54
CA ASN A 91 18.70 -3.06 -14.72
C ASN A 91 18.57 -2.05 -15.86
N LEU A 92 17.39 -1.45 -16.07
CA LEU A 92 17.22 -0.37 -17.05
C LEU A 92 17.98 0.90 -16.65
N MET A 93 18.03 1.22 -15.35
CA MET A 93 18.81 2.35 -14.85
C MET A 93 20.32 2.09 -14.93
N LYS A 94 20.78 0.90 -14.56
CA LYS A 94 22.19 0.50 -14.66
C LYS A 94 22.44 -0.15 -16.02
N THR A 95 22.61 0.68 -17.05
CA THR A 95 23.04 0.19 -18.36
C THR A 95 24.53 -0.17 -18.33
N LYS A 96 25.00 -0.96 -19.30
CA LYS A 96 26.43 -1.34 -19.42
C LYS A 96 27.38 -0.13 -19.47
N SER A 97 26.92 1.01 -19.98
CA SER A 97 27.68 2.28 -20.01
C SER A 97 27.55 3.08 -18.70
N ARG A 98 26.44 2.96 -17.96
CA ARG A 98 26.14 3.69 -16.72
C ARG A 98 26.07 2.77 -15.49
N ASN A 99 27.14 2.02 -15.22
CA ASN A 99 27.17 1.06 -14.11
C ASN A 99 27.76 1.61 -12.79
N ALA A 100 28.49 2.75 -12.83
CA ALA A 100 29.18 3.32 -11.67
C ALA A 100 28.29 4.22 -10.77
N LEU A 101 26.99 3.92 -10.67
CA LEU A 101 26.10 4.67 -9.77
C LEU A 101 26.23 4.15 -8.33
N GLN A 102 26.47 5.07 -7.40
CA GLN A 102 26.44 4.76 -5.98
C GLN A 102 25.01 4.40 -5.53
N THR A 103 24.88 3.49 -4.57
CA THR A 103 23.61 3.06 -3.98
C THR A 103 22.67 4.21 -3.60
N PRO A 104 23.11 5.30 -2.93
CA PRO A 104 22.23 6.44 -2.64
C PRO A 104 21.64 7.07 -3.90
N SER A 105 22.42 7.23 -4.97
CA SER A 105 21.94 7.78 -6.25
C SER A 105 20.90 6.88 -6.90
N ILE A 106 21.10 5.56 -6.84
CA ILE A 106 20.16 4.57 -7.37
C ILE A 106 18.84 4.61 -6.59
N ASN A 107 18.90 4.67 -5.26
CA ASN A 107 17.71 4.77 -4.42
C ASN A 107 16.91 6.04 -4.72
N SER A 108 17.59 7.18 -4.84
CA SER A 108 16.96 8.45 -5.20
C SER A 108 16.32 8.40 -6.59
N LEU A 109 16.97 7.75 -7.56
CA LEU A 109 16.43 7.60 -8.92
C LEU A 109 15.18 6.72 -8.95
N ILE A 110 15.18 5.60 -8.22
CA ILE A 110 13.98 4.76 -8.08
C ILE A 110 12.86 5.57 -7.43
N ALA A 111 13.12 6.21 -6.29
CA ALA A 111 12.13 6.97 -5.54
C ALA A 111 11.52 8.10 -6.41
N LEU A 112 12.36 8.82 -7.15
CA LEU A 112 11.92 9.84 -8.10
C LEU A 112 11.06 9.23 -9.21
N SER A 113 11.48 8.09 -9.78
CA SER A 113 10.73 7.42 -10.85
C SER A 113 9.35 6.94 -10.43
N GLU A 114 9.18 6.49 -9.18
CA GLU A 114 7.88 6.10 -8.63
C GLU A 114 7.05 7.32 -8.25
N ALA A 115 7.66 8.37 -7.68
CA ALA A 115 6.97 9.62 -7.37
C ALA A 115 6.38 10.29 -8.62
N VAL A 116 7.13 10.30 -9.74
CA VAL A 116 6.66 10.86 -11.02
C VAL A 116 5.46 10.07 -11.56
N LYS A 117 5.46 8.74 -11.43
CA LYS A 117 4.31 7.90 -11.82
C LYS A 117 3.08 8.21 -10.99
N PHE A 118 3.25 8.38 -9.67
CA PHE A 118 2.14 8.67 -8.77
C PHE A 118 1.52 10.05 -9.03
N GLN A 119 2.35 11.06 -9.36
CA GLN A 119 1.86 12.41 -9.68
C GLN A 119 1.30 12.56 -11.11
N GLY A 120 1.55 11.60 -12.01
CA GLY A 120 1.08 11.65 -13.39
C GLY A 120 1.66 12.79 -14.25
N ARG A 121 2.66 13.52 -13.74
CA ARG A 121 3.26 14.69 -14.41
C ARG A 121 4.56 14.30 -15.09
N CYS A 122 4.44 13.66 -16.25
CA CYS A 122 5.57 13.55 -17.18
C CYS A 122 5.57 14.81 -18.07
N ILE A 123 6.57 15.68 -17.92
CA ILE A 123 6.78 16.77 -18.87
C ILE A 123 7.27 16.09 -20.16
N ASN A 124 6.44 16.12 -21.21
CA ASN A 124 6.85 15.61 -22.51
C ASN A 124 7.87 16.59 -23.09
N VAL A 125 9.15 16.38 -22.77
CA VAL A 125 10.24 17.23 -23.28
C VAL A 125 10.38 16.93 -24.77
N THR A 126 9.76 17.76 -25.59
CA THR A 126 10.00 17.76 -27.03
C THR A 126 11.39 18.36 -27.28
N PRO A 127 12.31 17.64 -27.95
CA PRO A 127 13.62 18.17 -28.25
C PRO A 127 13.48 19.38 -29.17
N ASN A 128 13.77 20.56 -28.64
CA ASN A 128 13.90 21.77 -29.43
C ASN A 128 15.27 21.78 -30.10
N GLN A 129 15.35 22.25 -31.35
CA GLN A 129 16.53 22.14 -32.23
C GLN A 129 17.86 22.66 -31.62
N ARG A 130 17.80 23.48 -30.56
CA ARG A 130 18.97 23.96 -29.82
C ARG A 130 19.67 22.90 -28.97
N THR A 131 18.98 21.83 -28.58
CA THR A 131 19.56 20.73 -27.78
C THR A 131 20.30 19.71 -28.64
N LEU A 132 20.06 19.68 -29.95
CA LEU A 132 20.69 18.75 -30.90
C LEU A 132 22.02 19.26 -31.47
N THR A 133 22.34 20.55 -31.30
CA THR A 133 23.55 21.17 -31.88
C THR A 133 24.70 21.36 -30.89
N SER A 134 24.58 20.82 -29.66
CA SER A 134 25.60 20.92 -28.61
C SER A 134 26.34 19.60 -28.33
N ILE A 135 26.37 18.69 -29.32
CA ILE A 135 27.18 17.46 -29.30
C ILE A 135 28.31 17.62 -30.31
#